data_AF-A0A6G7VQ93-F1
#
_entry.id   AF-A0A6G7VQ93-F1
#
_cell.length_a   1.000
_cell.length_b   1.000
_cell.length_c   1.000
_cell.angle_alpha   90.00
_cell.angle_beta   90.00
_cell.angle_gamma   90.00
#
_symmetry.space_group_name_H-M   'P 1'
#
loop_
_entity.id
_entity.type
_entity.pdbx_description
1 polymer ?
#
loop_
_entity_poly.entity_id
_entity_poly.type
_entity_poly.pdbx_seq_one_letter_code
_entity_poly.pdbx_strand_id
1 'polypeptide(L)'
;MNLIFPINFIGHDEWSDSGYDLNLAAGEVVTRDGELIGRWQVTDYDPNAEYGKEDGRYEFTPQGEDAATITEEFACLDFRISRGFALSNITRAIRDWYDAENPDFPISSRRHPE
;
A
#
# COMPACT_ATOMS: atom_id res chain seq x y z
N MET A 1 -1.23 17.53 3.73
CA MET A 1 -0.83 16.11 3.67
C MET A 1 0.64 16.05 4.07
N ASN A 2 1.00 15.27 5.09
CA ASN A 2 2.38 15.23 5.58
C ASN A 2 3.05 13.95 5.05
N LEU A 3 3.81 14.05 3.95
CA LEU A 3 4.41 12.93 3.24
C LEU A 3 5.74 12.50 3.87
N ILE A 4 5.65 11.97 5.09
CA ILE A 4 6.84 11.69 5.92
C ILE A 4 7.51 10.37 5.54
N PHE A 5 6.80 9.43 4.92
CA PHE A 5 7.33 8.12 4.54
C PHE A 5 7.89 8.16 3.12
N PRO A 6 8.89 7.32 2.78
CA PRO A 6 9.33 7.18 1.40
C PRO A 6 8.14 6.84 0.47
N ILE A 7 7.30 5.89 0.84
CA ILE A 7 6.09 5.51 0.10
C ILE A 7 4.88 5.83 0.99
N ASN A 8 3.90 6.55 0.44
CA ASN A 8 2.70 6.97 1.17
C ASN A 8 1.45 6.50 0.41
N PHE A 9 0.52 5.90 1.14
CA PHE A 9 -0.75 5.39 0.62
C PHE A 9 -1.84 6.42 0.92
N ILE A 10 -2.22 7.23 -0.06
CA ILE A 10 -3.21 8.29 0.11
C ILE A 10 -4.59 7.67 0.34
N GLY A 11 -5.29 8.12 1.36
CA GLY A 11 -6.61 7.61 1.75
C GLY A 11 -6.58 6.33 2.61
N HIS A 12 -5.41 5.74 2.87
CA HIS A 12 -5.31 4.50 3.67
C HIS A 12 -5.75 4.71 5.12
N ASP A 13 -5.33 5.82 5.74
CA ASP A 13 -5.77 6.18 7.08
C ASP A 13 -7.29 6.38 7.15
N GLU A 14 -7.89 7.03 6.13
CA GLU A 14 -9.34 7.23 6.04
C GLU A 14 -10.08 5.89 5.89
N TRP A 15 -9.58 4.99 5.04
CA TRP A 15 -10.09 3.63 4.92
C TRP A 15 -10.03 2.89 6.27
N SER A 16 -8.91 2.98 6.99
CA SER A 16 -8.75 2.36 8.30
C SER A 16 -9.69 2.95 9.35
N ASP A 17 -9.82 4.28 9.39
CA ASP A 17 -10.66 5.00 10.35
C ASP A 17 -12.15 4.81 10.10
N SER A 18 -12.54 4.53 8.85
CA SER A 18 -13.92 4.19 8.48
C SER A 18 -14.39 2.82 8.99
N GLY A 19 -13.49 2.02 9.57
CA GLY A 19 -13.76 0.62 9.85
C GLY A 19 -13.63 -0.27 8.62
N TYR A 20 -12.79 0.14 7.65
CA TYR A 20 -12.48 -0.60 6.43
C TYR A 20 -13.64 -0.67 5.43
N ASP A 21 -14.34 0.45 5.22
CA ASP A 21 -15.35 0.58 4.17
C ASP A 21 -14.76 0.26 2.79
N LEU A 22 -15.33 -0.73 2.10
CA LEU A 22 -14.88 -1.16 0.77
C LEU A 22 -14.91 -0.03 -0.28
N ASN A 23 -15.75 0.98 -0.10
CA ASN A 23 -15.78 2.14 -1.01
C ASN A 23 -14.53 3.03 -0.89
N LEU A 24 -13.79 2.90 0.21
CA LEU A 24 -12.56 3.64 0.50
C LEU A 24 -11.31 2.75 0.35
N ALA A 25 -11.47 1.49 -0.06
CA ALA A 25 -10.40 0.50 -0.15
C ALA A 25 -9.47 0.70 -1.37
N ALA A 26 -9.24 1.94 -1.80
CA ALA A 26 -8.33 2.28 -2.88
C ALA A 26 -7.86 3.73 -2.80
N GLY A 27 -6.71 4.01 -3.42
CA GLY A 27 -6.18 5.37 -3.48
C GLY A 27 -4.88 5.48 -4.27
N GLU A 28 -4.23 6.63 -4.15
CA GLU A 28 -2.97 6.93 -4.81
C GLU A 28 -1.77 6.48 -3.97
N VAL A 29 -0.69 6.08 -4.63
CA VAL A 29 0.60 5.87 -3.97
C VAL A 29 1.55 6.95 -4.42
N VAL A 30 2.08 7.70 -3.45
CA VAL A 30 2.98 8.83 -3.71
C VAL A 30 4.29 8.72 -2.94
N THR A 31 5.36 9.23 -3.55
CA THR A 31 6.65 9.39 -2.88
C THR A 31 6.58 10.49 -1.82
N ARG A 32 7.58 10.57 -0.94
CA ARG A 32 7.72 11.72 -0.03
C ARG A 32 7.82 13.07 -0.72
N ASP A 33 8.30 13.09 -1.96
CA ASP A 33 8.46 14.32 -2.74
C ASP A 33 7.16 14.71 -3.46
N GLY A 34 6.08 13.95 -3.27
CA GLY A 34 4.77 14.18 -3.89
C GLY A 34 4.65 13.64 -5.31
N GLU A 35 5.59 12.81 -5.76
CA GLU A 35 5.50 12.13 -7.06
C GLU A 35 4.46 11.01 -6.97
N LEU A 36 3.47 11.03 -7.86
CA LEU A 36 2.51 9.95 -8.04
C LEU A 36 3.20 8.79 -8.78
N ILE A 37 3.24 7.61 -8.16
CA ILE A 37 3.95 6.44 -8.72
C ILE A 37 3.02 5.27 -9.04
N GLY A 38 1.76 5.34 -8.62
CA GLY A 38 0.77 4.32 -8.89
C GLY A 38 -0.47 4.44 -8.03
N ARG A 39 -1.22 3.35 -7.96
CA ARG A 39 -2.45 3.23 -7.18
C ARG A 39 -2.39 2.00 -6.30
N TRP A 40 -2.99 2.09 -5.13
CA TRP A 40 -3.21 0.95 -4.25
C TRP A 40 -4.70 0.62 -4.19
N GLN A 41 -5.01 -0.64 -3.94
CA GLN A 41 -6.35 -1.07 -3.57
C GLN A 41 -6.28 -2.29 -2.66
N VAL A 42 -7.41 -2.61 -2.02
CA VAL A 42 -7.63 -3.87 -1.33
C VAL A 42 -8.74 -4.64 -2.03
N THR A 43 -8.42 -5.85 -2.46
CA THR A 43 -9.34 -6.78 -3.12
C THR A 43 -9.56 -8.01 -2.24
N ASP A 44 -10.55 -8.82 -2.60
CA ASP A 44 -10.88 -10.09 -1.93
C ASP A 44 -11.11 -9.97 -0.41
N TYR A 45 -11.49 -8.77 0.07
CA TYR A 45 -11.78 -8.49 1.48
C TYR A 45 -13.24 -8.81 1.81
N ASP A 46 -13.46 -9.79 2.69
CA ASP A 46 -14.77 -10.08 3.27
C ASP A 46 -14.74 -9.82 4.79
N PRO A 47 -15.25 -8.67 5.26
CA PRO A 47 -15.25 -8.36 6.70
C PRO A 47 -16.01 -9.39 7.56
N ASN A 48 -16.75 -10.33 6.95
CA ASN A 48 -17.47 -11.41 7.62
C ASN A 48 -16.86 -12.81 7.36
N ALA A 49 -15.64 -12.90 6.81
CA ALA A 49 -15.01 -14.15 6.44
C ALA A 49 -14.90 -15.12 7.64
N GLU A 50 -15.02 -16.42 7.34
CA GLU A 50 -14.79 -17.47 8.32
C GLU A 50 -13.33 -17.52 8.77
N TYR A 51 -13.15 -17.79 10.07
CA TYR A 51 -11.84 -18.00 10.70
C TYR A 51 -10.97 -18.97 9.90
N GLY A 52 -9.72 -18.57 9.60
CA GLY A 52 -8.71 -19.43 9.00
C GLY A 52 -8.62 -19.37 7.47
N LYS A 53 -9.27 -18.41 6.81
CA LYS A 53 -9.07 -18.08 5.40
C LYS A 53 -8.35 -16.73 5.25
N GLU A 54 -7.55 -16.61 4.20
CA GLU A 54 -7.09 -15.30 3.70
C GLU A 54 -8.32 -14.48 3.33
N ASP A 55 -8.30 -13.23 3.73
CA ASP A 55 -9.47 -12.37 3.79
C ASP A 55 -9.15 -11.02 3.14
N GLY A 56 -8.17 -10.96 2.25
CA GLY A 56 -7.90 -9.75 1.51
C GLY A 56 -6.48 -9.65 1.04
N ARG A 57 -6.31 -8.85 -0.01
CA ARG A 57 -5.04 -8.65 -0.68
C ARG A 57 -4.84 -7.18 -0.95
N TYR A 58 -3.71 -6.64 -0.50
CA TYR A 58 -3.23 -5.37 -1.01
C TYR A 58 -2.72 -5.57 -2.42
N GLU A 59 -3.07 -4.65 -3.31
CA GLU A 59 -2.59 -4.62 -4.68
C GLU A 59 -2.01 -3.24 -4.97
N PHE A 60 -0.89 -3.23 -5.69
CA PHE A 60 -0.27 -2.03 -6.23
C PHE A 60 -0.17 -2.13 -7.75
N THR A 61 -0.66 -1.09 -8.41
CA THR A 61 -0.60 -0.91 -9.86
C THR A 61 0.27 0.32 -10.15
N PRO A 62 1.44 0.16 -10.79
CA PRO A 62 2.28 1.27 -11.21
C PRO A 62 1.54 2.26 -12.10
N GLN A 63 1.95 3.53 -12.09
CA GLN A 63 1.36 4.51 -12.98
C GLN A 63 1.60 4.13 -14.45
N GLY A 64 0.52 4.08 -15.23
CA GLY A 64 0.56 3.72 -16.64
C GLY A 64 0.39 2.23 -16.92
N GLU A 65 0.36 1.39 -15.89
CA GLU A 65 0.03 -0.03 -16.00
C GLU A 65 -1.48 -0.27 -15.82
N ASP A 66 -2.00 -1.31 -16.49
CA ASP A 66 -3.42 -1.69 -16.43
C ASP A 66 -3.71 -2.73 -15.35
N ALA A 67 -2.69 -3.36 -14.77
CA ALA A 67 -2.84 -4.46 -13.81
C ALA A 67 -1.86 -4.35 -12.64
N ALA A 68 -2.26 -4.93 -11.50
CA ALA A 68 -1.43 -4.97 -10.31
C ALA A 68 -0.13 -5.78 -10.56
N THR A 69 1.00 -5.23 -10.15
CA THR A 69 2.32 -5.86 -10.32
C THR A 69 2.91 -6.34 -9.00
N ILE A 70 2.45 -5.79 -7.88
CA ILE A 70 2.87 -6.18 -6.54
C ILE A 70 1.62 -6.42 -5.70
N THR A 71 1.57 -7.57 -5.04
CA THR A 71 0.42 -7.97 -4.24
C THR A 71 0.87 -8.57 -2.92
N GLU A 72 0.14 -8.32 -1.83
CA GLU A 72 0.40 -8.92 -0.52
C GLU A 72 -0.91 -9.32 0.16
N GLU A 73 -1.03 -10.59 0.50
CA GLU A 73 -2.22 -11.16 1.15
C GLU A 73 -2.17 -10.96 2.67
N PHE A 74 -3.33 -10.81 3.28
CA PHE A 74 -3.48 -10.80 4.74
C PHE A 74 -4.67 -11.65 5.19
N ALA A 75 -4.53 -12.21 6.39
CA ALA A 75 -5.53 -13.08 6.98
C ALA A 75 -6.54 -12.30 7.83
N CYS A 76 -7.74 -12.87 7.98
CA CYS A 76 -8.76 -12.39 8.91
C CYS A 76 -8.28 -12.46 10.38
N LEU A 77 -7.45 -13.46 10.69
CA LEU A 77 -6.93 -13.71 12.03
C LEU A 77 -5.93 -12.64 12.46
N ASP A 78 -6.12 -12.11 13.67
CA ASP A 78 -5.38 -10.95 14.17
C ASP A 78 -5.35 -9.82 13.14
N PHE A 79 -6.49 -9.53 12.52
CA PHE A 79 -6.65 -8.71 11.33
C PHE A 79 -5.85 -7.39 11.33
N ARG A 80 -5.60 -6.78 12.50
CA ARG A 80 -4.72 -5.60 12.62
C ARG A 80 -3.24 -5.93 12.48
N ILE A 81 -2.79 -7.02 13.10
CA ILE A 81 -1.40 -7.50 13.05
C ILE A 81 -1.10 -8.04 11.65
N SER A 82 -1.94 -8.94 11.12
CA SER A 82 -1.73 -9.52 9.78
C SER A 82 -1.74 -8.44 8.70
N ARG A 83 -2.72 -7.54 8.74
CA ARG A 83 -2.80 -6.42 7.79
C ARG A 83 -1.64 -5.43 7.93
N GLY A 84 -1.23 -5.11 9.16
CA GLY A 84 -0.08 -4.23 9.40
C GLY A 84 1.21 -4.85 8.85
N PHE A 85 1.36 -6.18 8.95
CA PHE A 85 2.48 -6.90 8.37
C PHE A 85 2.44 -6.90 6.84
N ALA A 86 1.30 -7.20 6.23
CA ALA A 86 1.12 -7.14 4.78
C ALA A 86 1.36 -5.73 4.23
N LEU A 87 0.84 -4.69 4.92
CA LEU A 87 1.09 -3.29 4.56
C LEU A 87 2.60 -2.97 4.61
N SER A 88 3.30 -3.46 5.63
CA SER A 88 4.76 -3.27 5.75
C SER A 88 5.52 -3.95 4.61
N ASN A 89 5.11 -5.17 4.24
CA ASN A 89 5.71 -5.92 3.14
C ASN A 89 5.49 -5.23 1.80
N ILE A 90 4.25 -4.86 1.48
CA ILE A 90 3.94 -4.23 0.20
C ILE A 90 4.62 -2.86 0.09
N THR A 91 4.66 -2.10 1.19
CA THR A 91 5.39 -0.81 1.23
C THR A 91 6.87 -0.99 0.90
N ARG A 92 7.51 -2.04 1.46
CA ARG A 92 8.91 -2.36 1.15
C ARG A 92 9.07 -2.79 -0.31
N ALA A 93 8.20 -3.67 -0.81
CA ALA A 93 8.26 -4.16 -2.19
C ALA A 93 8.09 -3.01 -3.20
N ILE A 94 7.16 -2.08 -2.97
CA ILE A 94 6.99 -0.88 -3.82
C ILE A 94 8.24 -0.01 -3.79
N ARG A 95 8.83 0.19 -2.60
CA ARG A 95 10.08 0.97 -2.48
C ARG A 95 11.21 0.32 -3.26
N ASP A 96 11.40 -0.99 -3.10
CA ASP A 96 12.48 -1.73 -3.76
C ASP A 96 12.28 -1.71 -5.29
N TRP A 97 11.03 -1.85 -5.75
CA TRP A 97 10.65 -1.67 -7.15
C TRP A 97 10.98 -0.26 -7.66
N TYR A 98 10.56 0.79 -6.96
CA TYR A 98 10.82 2.17 -7.37
C TYR A 98 12.33 2.47 -7.44
N ASP A 99 13.11 2.02 -6.46
CA ASP A 99 14.56 2.18 -6.43
C ASP A 99 15.25 1.44 -7.59
N ALA A 100 14.73 0.27 -7.99
CA ALA A 100 15.24 -0.49 -9.13
C ALA A 100 14.94 0.19 -10.48
N GLU A 101 13.75 0.80 -10.63
CA GLU A 101 13.37 1.56 -11.82
C GLU A 101 14.05 2.94 -11.91
N ASN A 102 14.46 3.51 -10.76
CA ASN A 102 15.07 4.84 -10.66
C ASN A 102 16.46 4.78 -10.00
N PRO A 103 17.44 4.06 -10.60
CA PRO A 103 18.74 3.81 -9.97
C PRO A 103 19.55 5.09 -9.73
N ASP A 104 19.34 6.13 -10.53
CA ASP A 104 20.01 7.42 -10.39
C ASP A 104 19.37 8.32 -9.32
N PHE A 105 18.13 8.04 -8.94
CA PHE A 105 17.36 8.84 -7.98
C PHE A 105 16.56 7.98 -6.99
N PRO A 106 17.19 7.03 -6.27
CA PRO A 106 16.48 6.11 -5.41
C PRO A 106 15.88 6.86 -4.22
N ILE A 107 14.63 6.55 -3.88
CA ILE A 107 13.90 7.18 -2.79
C ILE A 107 14.52 6.88 -1.43
N SER A 108 15.21 5.75 -1.31
CA SER A 108 15.98 5.37 -0.13
C SER A 108 17.13 6.32 0.22
N SER A 109 17.67 7.02 -0.78
CA SER A 109 18.77 7.98 -0.59
C SER A 109 18.29 9.39 -0.22
N ARG A 110 17.01 9.69 -0.46
CA ARG A 110 16.42 11.02 -0.26
C ARG A 110 16.11 11.24 1.22
N ARG A 111 16.84 12.15 1.88
CA ARG A 111 16.53 12.56 3.26
C ARG A 111 15.28 13.47 3.25
N HIS A 112 14.48 13.37 4.31
CA HIS A 112 13.41 14.34 4.55
C HIS A 112 14.05 15.72 4.71
N PRO A 113 13.64 16.75 3.92
CA PRO A 113 14.09 18.11 4.19
C PRO A 113 13.61 18.52 5.59
N GLU A 114 14.50 19.10 6.39
CA GLU A 114 14.20 19.61 7.74
C GLU A 114 13.20 20.77 7.72
#